data_AF-A0A7J0BTK3-F1
#
_entry.id   AF-A0A7J0BTK3-F1
#
_cell.length_a   1.000
_cell.length_b   1.000
_cell.length_c   1.000
_cell.angle_alpha   90.00
_cell.angle_beta   90.00
_cell.angle_gamma   90.00
#
_symmetry.space_group_name_H-M   'P 1'
#
loop_
_entity.id
_entity.type
_entity.pdbx_description
1 polymer ?
#
loop_
_entity_poly.entity_id
_entity_poly.type
_entity_poly.pdbx_seq_one_letter_code
_entity_poly.pdbx_strand_id
1 'polypeptide(L)'
;MDIYTVFLVLAVLAGFMMAFNLGANDVANSMASAVGAKAITVKQAVLIAGVLNFVGAVFLGSHVTKTISRGIINPDMITDHRVLMVGMFAALLSASLWMLIATLTALPVSSTHSIVGSIIGFGFVAGGPDVVQWSGLGVVVLSWIISPLFGAAISYVVFWQIRRYILFEKGDMLMAARKWGPFWISMTVVLVFLSFVFKTPMGKNLGLTWGSMLYVAPALLAVAWVITRALVRRIIPDVAEQPEAVEGLFRSMQVGTSCYVAISQGANDVANAIGPVAAIYLIARDQNMAFTAEVPTWLLVLGGLGIALGIATLGYRVMDTVGKRITQLTNTRGFAVDFGAATTVLMASNLGMPVSTTHAAVGSIVGVGLARGFGAVDFRVLFKIVLYWVLTVPIAGFTCIVIFQLLRWAVL
;
A
#
# COMPACT_ATOMS: atom_id res chain seq x y z
N MET A 1 -26.56 25.78 -6.61
CA MET A 1 -26.11 24.64 -5.79
C MET A 1 -25.65 25.22 -4.46
N ASP A 2 -26.01 24.61 -3.34
CA ASP A 2 -25.51 25.01 -2.04
C ASP A 2 -24.01 24.71 -1.91
N ILE A 3 -23.34 25.40 -0.99
CA ILE A 3 -21.89 25.29 -0.79
C ILE A 3 -21.44 23.84 -0.51
N TYR A 4 -22.25 23.07 0.21
CA TYR A 4 -21.93 21.67 0.55
C TYR A 4 -21.94 20.78 -0.69
N THR A 5 -22.93 20.91 -1.58
CA THR A 5 -22.96 20.13 -2.82
C THR A 5 -21.82 20.54 -3.76
N VAL A 6 -21.50 21.84 -3.85
CA VAL A 6 -20.37 22.30 -4.68
C VAL A 6 -19.06 21.68 -4.19
N PHE A 7 -18.77 21.76 -2.89
CA PHE A 7 -17.56 21.17 -2.32
C PHE A 7 -17.55 19.65 -2.38
N LEU A 8 -18.70 18.98 -2.29
CA LEU A 8 -18.78 17.54 -2.50
C LEU A 8 -18.37 17.16 -3.94
N VAL A 9 -18.89 17.86 -4.95
CA VAL A 9 -18.51 17.60 -6.35
C VAL A 9 -17.02 17.87 -6.56
N LEU A 10 -16.51 18.99 -6.05
CA LEU A 10 -15.09 19.32 -6.14
C LEU A 10 -14.22 18.29 -5.40
N ALA A 11 -14.64 17.83 -4.23
CA ALA A 11 -13.93 16.80 -3.46
C ALA A 11 -13.91 15.47 -4.20
N VAL A 12 -15.00 15.07 -4.84
CA VAL A 12 -15.04 13.86 -5.67
C VAL A 12 -14.04 13.96 -6.83
N LEU A 13 -13.96 15.11 -7.50
CA LEU A 13 -12.98 15.35 -8.57
C LEU A 13 -11.54 15.37 -8.06
N ALA A 14 -11.26 16.07 -6.96
CA ALA A 14 -9.95 16.12 -6.34
C ALA A 14 -9.52 14.76 -5.78
N GLY A 15 -10.46 13.99 -5.25
CA GLY A 15 -10.25 12.63 -4.76
C GLY A 15 -9.95 11.66 -5.89
N PHE A 16 -10.66 11.78 -7.01
CA PHE A 16 -10.33 11.05 -8.22
C PHE A 16 -8.92 11.39 -8.73
N MET A 17 -8.56 12.68 -8.74
CA MET A 17 -7.21 13.12 -9.11
C MET A 17 -6.14 12.58 -8.16
N MET A 18 -6.38 12.62 -6.85
CA MET A 18 -5.47 12.04 -5.86
C MET A 18 -5.31 10.54 -6.09
N ALA A 19 -6.42 9.80 -6.26
CA ALA A 19 -6.42 8.38 -6.58
C ALA A 19 -5.66 8.06 -7.87
N PHE A 20 -5.83 8.88 -8.90
CA PHE A 20 -5.05 8.79 -10.14
C PHE A 20 -3.55 8.97 -9.90
N ASN A 21 -3.15 9.99 -9.14
CA ASN A 21 -1.74 10.23 -8.82
C ASN A 21 -1.14 9.10 -7.98
N LEU A 22 -1.91 8.53 -7.04
CA LEU A 22 -1.53 7.34 -6.28
C LEU A 22 -1.21 6.17 -7.20
N GLY A 23 -2.14 5.82 -8.10
CA GLY A 23 -1.94 4.73 -9.04
C GLY A 23 -0.74 4.95 -9.97
N ALA A 24 -0.52 6.20 -10.41
CA ALA A 24 0.60 6.54 -11.27
C ALA A 24 1.97 6.45 -10.57
N ASN A 25 2.07 6.88 -9.31
CA ASN A 25 3.33 6.85 -8.56
C ASN A 25 3.62 5.45 -7.99
N ASP A 26 2.64 4.89 -7.30
CA ASP A 26 2.88 3.80 -6.36
C ASP A 26 2.87 2.43 -7.06
N VAL A 27 2.48 2.32 -8.34
CA VAL A 27 2.54 1.04 -9.10
C VAL A 27 3.95 0.45 -9.15
N ALA A 28 4.98 1.29 -9.07
CA ALA A 28 6.35 0.84 -8.99
C ALA A 28 6.62 -0.01 -7.74
N ASN A 29 5.91 0.24 -6.64
CA ASN A 29 6.07 -0.50 -5.39
C ASN A 29 5.61 -1.96 -5.50
N SER A 30 4.64 -2.25 -6.38
CA SER A 30 4.13 -3.61 -6.60
C SER A 30 4.73 -4.32 -7.80
N MET A 31 5.02 -3.62 -8.90
CA MET A 31 5.33 -4.26 -10.18
C MET A 31 6.75 -4.02 -10.69
N ALA A 32 7.51 -3.06 -10.14
CA ALA A 32 8.85 -2.76 -10.66
C ALA A 32 9.82 -3.93 -10.46
N SER A 33 9.66 -4.74 -9.40
CA SER A 33 10.47 -5.93 -9.16
C SER A 33 10.25 -6.98 -10.26
N ALA A 34 9.00 -7.29 -10.61
CA ALA A 34 8.66 -8.28 -11.63
C ALA A 34 8.98 -7.81 -13.05
N VAL A 35 8.80 -6.52 -13.34
CA VAL A 35 9.22 -5.93 -14.62
C VAL A 35 10.75 -5.90 -14.72
N GLY A 36 11.44 -5.48 -13.66
CA GLY A 36 12.90 -5.38 -13.61
C GLY A 36 13.60 -6.75 -13.75
N ALA A 37 13.03 -7.79 -13.13
CA ALA A 37 13.48 -9.17 -13.28
C ALA A 37 13.08 -9.82 -14.62
N LYS A 38 12.39 -9.06 -15.50
CA LYS A 38 11.84 -9.54 -16.78
C LYS A 38 10.86 -10.70 -16.61
N ALA A 39 10.20 -10.80 -15.45
CA ALA A 39 9.16 -11.78 -15.20
C ALA A 39 7.94 -11.55 -16.11
N ILE A 40 7.51 -10.28 -16.16
CA ILE A 40 6.38 -9.78 -16.96
C ILE A 40 6.77 -8.50 -17.71
N THR A 41 6.02 -8.19 -18.76
CA THR A 41 6.15 -6.92 -19.49
C THR A 41 5.46 -5.78 -18.76
N VAL A 42 5.85 -4.53 -19.04
CA VAL A 42 5.19 -3.33 -18.51
C VAL A 42 3.69 -3.32 -18.83
N LYS A 43 3.29 -3.75 -20.03
CA LYS A 43 1.87 -3.82 -20.43
C LYS A 43 1.07 -4.81 -19.56
N GLN A 44 1.64 -5.99 -19.31
CA GLN A 44 1.03 -6.98 -18.42
C GLN A 44 0.95 -6.46 -16.98
N ALA A 45 2.02 -5.85 -16.49
CA ALA A 45 2.07 -5.26 -15.16
C ALA A 45 1.00 -4.19 -14.96
N VAL A 46 0.80 -3.29 -15.92
CA VAL A 46 -0.25 -2.26 -15.90
C VAL A 46 -1.64 -2.87 -15.80
N LEU A 47 -1.96 -3.89 -16.60
CA LEU A 47 -3.27 -4.54 -16.58
C LEU A 47 -3.52 -5.26 -15.24
N ILE A 48 -2.54 -6.05 -14.79
CA ILE A 48 -2.64 -6.82 -13.55
C ILE A 48 -2.76 -5.87 -12.34
N ALA A 49 -1.89 -4.86 -12.25
CA ALA A 49 -1.90 -3.91 -11.14
C ALA A 49 -3.18 -3.08 -11.12
N GLY A 50 -3.69 -2.65 -12.28
CA GLY A 50 -4.94 -1.89 -12.37
C GLY A 50 -6.13 -2.67 -11.79
N VAL A 51 -6.29 -3.92 -12.20
CA VAL A 51 -7.38 -4.79 -11.71
C VAL A 51 -7.22 -5.08 -10.23
N LEU A 52 -6.02 -5.47 -9.79
CA LEU A 52 -5.81 -5.91 -8.41
C LEU A 52 -5.82 -4.76 -7.40
N ASN A 53 -5.33 -3.58 -7.76
CA ASN A 53 -5.50 -2.39 -6.93
C ASN A 53 -6.97 -2.00 -6.81
N PHE A 54 -7.74 -2.07 -7.91
CA PHE A 54 -9.18 -1.84 -7.86
C PHE A 54 -9.89 -2.82 -6.90
N VAL A 55 -9.60 -4.11 -7.01
CA VAL A 55 -10.15 -5.14 -6.11
C VAL A 55 -9.74 -4.86 -4.66
N GLY A 56 -8.46 -4.59 -4.39
CA GLY A 56 -7.98 -4.26 -3.05
C GLY A 56 -8.68 -3.03 -2.46
N ALA A 57 -8.81 -1.97 -3.25
CA ALA A 57 -9.46 -0.72 -2.86
C ALA A 57 -10.93 -0.91 -2.48
N VAL A 58 -11.70 -1.59 -3.34
CA VAL A 58 -13.14 -1.77 -3.16
C VAL A 58 -13.47 -2.72 -2.01
N PHE A 59 -12.77 -3.84 -1.91
CA PHE A 59 -13.15 -4.90 -0.96
C PHE A 59 -12.44 -4.79 0.40
N LEU A 60 -11.25 -4.17 0.47
CA LEU A 60 -10.40 -4.20 1.67
C LEU A 60 -10.06 -2.81 2.22
N GLY A 61 -10.42 -1.73 1.52
CA GLY A 61 -9.99 -0.36 1.83
C GLY A 61 -10.86 0.44 2.80
N SER A 62 -12.05 -0.05 3.15
CA SER A 62 -12.99 0.67 4.02
C SER A 62 -12.43 0.96 5.42
N HIS A 63 -11.64 0.04 5.98
CA HIS A 63 -11.10 0.16 7.35
C HIS A 63 -10.09 1.30 7.50
N VAL A 64 -9.10 1.37 6.62
CA VAL A 64 -8.06 2.42 6.67
C VAL A 64 -8.67 3.79 6.34
N THR A 65 -9.67 3.81 5.43
CA THR A 65 -10.40 5.02 5.07
C THR A 65 -11.11 5.64 6.28
N LYS A 66 -11.73 4.82 7.14
CA LYS A 66 -12.32 5.28 8.41
C LYS A 66 -11.27 5.95 9.31
N THR A 67 -10.08 5.37 9.43
CA THR A 67 -8.99 5.96 10.23
C THR A 67 -8.49 7.29 9.68
N ILE A 68 -8.27 7.43 8.36
CA ILE A 68 -7.84 8.72 7.78
C ILE A 68 -8.89 9.81 7.98
N SER A 69 -10.18 9.47 7.90
CA SER A 69 -11.26 10.45 8.04
C SER A 69 -11.39 11.08 9.44
N ARG A 70 -11.00 10.37 10.50
CA ARG A 70 -11.25 10.76 11.91
C ARG A 70 -10.08 10.62 12.88
N GLY A 71 -9.06 9.86 12.54
CA GLY A 71 -7.97 9.52 13.47
C GLY A 71 -6.87 10.58 13.56
N ILE A 72 -6.94 11.66 12.78
CA ILE A 72 -5.88 12.67 12.68
C ILE A 72 -6.28 13.97 13.38
N ILE A 73 -7.49 14.47 13.13
CA ILE A 73 -8.04 15.65 13.79
C ILE A 73 -9.35 15.31 14.47
N ASN A 74 -9.65 15.97 15.59
CA ASN A 74 -10.94 15.90 16.26
C ASN A 74 -11.90 16.91 15.60
N PRO A 75 -12.87 16.44 14.82
CA PRO A 75 -13.75 17.33 14.10
C PRO A 75 -14.71 18.08 15.04
N ASP A 76 -15.04 17.53 16.21
CA ASP A 76 -15.97 18.14 17.17
C ASP A 76 -15.42 19.44 17.80
N MET A 77 -14.11 19.65 17.71
CA MET A 77 -13.43 20.87 18.17
C MET A 77 -13.51 22.01 17.14
N ILE A 78 -13.94 21.73 15.90
CA ILE A 78 -14.17 22.74 14.86
C ILE A 78 -15.68 22.96 14.76
N THR A 79 -16.15 24.05 15.37
CA THR A 79 -17.59 24.36 15.48
C THR A 79 -18.25 24.65 14.14
N ASP A 80 -17.52 25.23 13.18
CA ASP A 80 -18.01 25.49 11.83
C ASP A 80 -17.69 24.33 10.88
N HIS A 81 -18.72 23.55 10.55
CA HIS A 81 -18.65 22.45 9.59
C HIS A 81 -18.13 22.88 8.21
N ARG A 82 -18.31 24.14 7.81
CA ARG A 82 -17.81 24.66 6.53
C ARG A 82 -16.28 24.80 6.57
N VAL A 83 -15.72 25.22 7.70
CA VAL A 83 -14.27 25.29 7.92
C VAL A 83 -13.65 23.90 7.80
N LEU A 84 -14.24 22.89 8.43
CA LEU A 84 -13.77 21.52 8.34
C LEU A 84 -13.85 20.96 6.91
N MET A 85 -14.96 21.22 6.20
CA MET A 85 -15.14 20.81 4.82
C MET A 85 -14.09 21.44 3.88
N VAL A 86 -13.88 22.76 3.99
CA VAL A 86 -12.87 23.49 3.22
C VAL A 86 -11.46 23.00 3.57
N GLY A 87 -11.19 22.70 4.84
CA GLY A 87 -9.93 22.16 5.32
C GLY A 87 -9.61 20.77 4.73
N MET A 88 -10.57 19.84 4.78
CA MET A 88 -10.40 18.51 4.18
C MET A 88 -10.21 18.59 2.65
N PHE A 89 -10.90 19.51 1.99
CA PHE A 89 -10.73 19.74 0.55
C PHE A 89 -9.35 20.32 0.23
N ALA A 90 -8.89 21.30 1.02
CA ALA A 90 -7.55 21.87 0.91
C ALA A 90 -6.46 20.80 1.11
N ALA A 91 -6.66 19.90 2.08
CA ALA A 91 -5.73 18.81 2.34
C ALA A 91 -5.63 17.83 1.16
N LEU A 92 -6.78 17.49 0.57
CA LEU A 92 -6.85 16.62 -0.59
C LEU A 92 -6.17 17.25 -1.81
N LEU A 93 -6.41 18.53 -2.08
CA LEU A 93 -5.75 19.26 -3.16
C LEU A 93 -4.24 19.37 -2.94
N SER A 94 -3.81 19.74 -1.74
CA SER A 94 -2.39 19.87 -1.38
C SER A 94 -1.64 18.55 -1.58
N ALA A 95 -2.17 17.46 -1.01
CA ALA A 95 -1.58 16.14 -1.16
C ALA A 95 -1.58 15.69 -2.63
N SER A 96 -2.66 15.93 -3.36
CA SER A 96 -2.77 15.58 -4.79
C SER A 96 -1.75 16.33 -5.65
N LEU A 97 -1.56 17.63 -5.43
CA LEU A 97 -0.56 18.43 -6.15
C LEU A 97 0.85 17.94 -5.86
N TRP A 98 1.17 17.65 -4.60
CA TRP A 98 2.48 17.10 -4.23
C TRP A 98 2.73 15.73 -4.88
N MET A 99 1.73 14.84 -4.84
CA MET A 99 1.82 13.53 -5.50
C MET A 99 1.98 13.65 -7.01
N LEU A 100 1.31 14.62 -7.65
CA LEU A 100 1.48 14.88 -9.08
C LEU A 100 2.92 15.31 -9.39
N ILE A 101 3.47 16.27 -8.64
CA ILE A 101 4.86 16.72 -8.81
C ILE A 101 5.83 15.55 -8.65
N ALA A 102 5.65 14.74 -7.60
CA ALA A 102 6.49 13.56 -7.38
C ALA A 102 6.39 12.54 -8.52
N THR A 103 5.18 12.33 -9.07
CA THR A 103 4.95 11.44 -10.22
C THR A 103 5.63 11.97 -11.49
N LEU A 104 5.50 13.26 -11.78
CA LEU A 104 6.11 13.89 -12.95
C LEU A 104 7.64 13.93 -12.87
N THR A 105 8.19 14.02 -11.65
CA THR A 105 9.63 13.98 -11.40
C THR A 105 10.18 12.57 -11.15
N ALA A 106 9.32 11.54 -11.21
CA ALA A 106 9.65 10.14 -10.92
C ALA A 106 10.32 9.93 -9.54
N LEU A 107 9.93 10.73 -8.54
CA LEU A 107 10.36 10.58 -7.16
C LEU A 107 9.40 9.63 -6.42
N PRO A 108 9.91 8.55 -5.79
CA PRO A 108 9.10 7.71 -4.92
C PRO A 108 8.87 8.43 -3.60
N VAL A 109 7.69 9.02 -3.44
CA VAL A 109 7.27 9.70 -2.20
C VAL A 109 6.20 8.87 -1.49
N SER A 110 5.90 9.23 -0.24
CA SER A 110 4.81 8.59 0.48
C SER A 110 3.57 9.46 0.44
N SER A 111 2.53 8.96 -0.22
CA SER A 111 1.22 9.60 -0.25
C SER A 111 0.56 9.73 1.12
N THR A 112 0.74 8.73 1.98
CA THR A 112 0.24 8.74 3.37
C THR A 112 0.85 9.90 4.16
N HIS A 113 2.14 10.18 3.99
CA HIS A 113 2.79 11.32 4.64
C HIS A 113 2.24 12.65 4.13
N SER A 114 1.99 12.74 2.82
CA SER A 114 1.43 13.94 2.20
C SER A 114 0.05 14.26 2.74
N ILE A 115 -0.88 13.29 2.75
CA ILE A 115 -2.25 13.57 3.21
C ILE A 115 -2.31 13.81 4.72
N VAL A 116 -1.58 13.02 5.53
CA VAL A 116 -1.52 13.21 6.99
C VAL A 116 -0.92 14.57 7.32
N GLY A 117 0.20 14.94 6.68
CA GLY A 117 0.83 16.25 6.84
C GLY A 117 -0.08 17.40 6.46
N SER A 118 -0.81 17.27 5.35
CA SER A 118 -1.80 18.26 4.93
C SER A 118 -2.96 18.40 5.91
N ILE A 119 -3.50 17.30 6.44
CA ILE A 119 -4.59 17.33 7.44
C ILE A 119 -4.13 18.02 8.74
N ILE A 120 -2.93 17.70 9.22
CA ILE A 120 -2.33 18.36 10.38
C ILE A 120 -2.15 19.86 10.11
N GLY A 121 -1.66 20.22 8.92
CA GLY A 121 -1.43 21.59 8.50
C GLY A 121 -2.67 22.48 8.64
N PHE A 122 -3.79 22.09 8.03
CA PHE A 122 -5.01 22.89 8.20
C PHE A 122 -5.59 22.78 9.61
N GLY A 123 -5.46 21.63 10.28
CA GLY A 123 -5.94 21.43 11.66
C GLY A 123 -5.35 22.47 12.61
N PHE A 124 -4.03 22.72 12.53
CA PHE A 124 -3.37 23.75 13.33
C PHE A 124 -3.93 25.15 13.09
N VAL A 125 -4.25 25.50 11.85
CA VAL A 125 -4.76 26.84 11.50
C VAL A 125 -6.24 27.01 11.83
N ALA A 126 -7.03 25.93 11.70
CA ALA A 126 -8.47 25.95 11.90
C ALA A 126 -8.86 26.01 13.38
N GLY A 127 -8.16 25.29 14.27
CA GLY A 127 -8.49 25.30 15.69
C GLY A 127 -7.32 25.04 16.64
N GLY A 128 -6.08 25.20 16.18
CA GLY A 128 -4.90 25.12 17.04
C GLY A 128 -4.40 23.70 17.32
N PRO A 129 -3.39 23.55 18.19
CA PRO A 129 -2.77 22.25 18.50
C PRO A 129 -3.69 21.21 19.13
N ASP A 130 -4.73 21.66 19.84
CA ASP A 130 -5.65 20.77 20.57
C ASP A 130 -6.65 20.05 19.65
N VAL A 131 -6.82 20.53 18.42
CA VAL A 131 -7.63 19.85 17.39
C VAL A 131 -6.94 18.57 16.90
N VAL A 132 -5.61 18.49 16.98
CA VAL A 132 -4.86 17.30 16.53
C VAL A 132 -5.04 16.17 17.54
N GLN A 133 -5.46 15.00 17.08
CA GLN A 133 -5.53 13.81 17.93
C GLN A 133 -4.13 13.22 18.12
N TRP A 134 -3.39 13.71 19.11
CA TRP A 134 -2.01 13.30 19.37
C TRP A 134 -1.84 11.80 19.60
N SER A 135 -2.83 11.13 20.21
CA SER A 135 -2.82 9.68 20.38
C SER A 135 -2.94 8.94 19.04
N GLY A 136 -3.91 9.33 18.21
CA GLY A 136 -4.11 8.77 16.87
C GLY A 136 -2.91 9.05 15.95
N LEU A 137 -2.43 10.29 15.93
CA LEU A 137 -1.23 10.68 15.19
C LEU A 137 0.01 9.92 15.66
N GLY A 138 0.17 9.69 16.96
CA GLY A 138 1.26 8.88 17.52
C GLY A 138 1.28 7.46 16.97
N VAL A 139 0.12 6.82 16.83
CA VAL A 139 -0.02 5.49 16.21
C VAL A 139 0.38 5.54 14.72
N VAL A 140 -0.06 6.57 14.00
CA VAL A 140 0.30 6.75 12.58
C VAL A 140 1.81 6.95 12.40
N VAL A 141 2.43 7.84 13.17
CA VAL A 141 3.89 8.08 13.14
C VAL A 141 4.67 6.83 13.52
N LEU A 142 4.22 6.11 14.55
CA LEU A 142 4.85 4.84 14.95
C LEU A 142 4.77 3.80 13.82
N SER A 143 3.66 3.74 13.10
CA SER A 143 3.50 2.85 11.95
C SER A 143 4.50 3.14 10.83
N TRP A 144 4.93 4.40 10.64
CA TRP A 144 5.91 4.80 9.63
C TRP A 144 7.33 4.29 9.94
N ILE A 145 7.62 4.05 11.21
CA ILE A 145 8.89 3.46 11.69
C ILE A 145 8.79 1.93 11.72
N ILE A 146 7.68 1.39 12.24
CA ILE A 146 7.51 -0.05 12.39
C ILE A 146 7.39 -0.73 11.02
N SER A 147 6.66 -0.15 10.06
CA SER A 147 6.44 -0.78 8.75
C SER A 147 7.74 -1.11 7.97
N PRO A 148 8.73 -0.22 7.80
CA PRO A 148 9.97 -0.59 7.11
C PRO A 148 10.78 -1.63 7.91
N LEU A 149 10.80 -1.56 9.23
CA LEU A 149 11.51 -2.54 10.07
C LEU A 149 10.87 -3.93 9.99
N PHE A 150 9.54 -3.97 10.03
CA PHE A 150 8.78 -5.21 9.92
C PHE A 150 8.92 -5.82 8.51
N GLY A 151 8.83 -5.00 7.47
CA GLY A 151 9.09 -5.41 6.10
C GLY A 151 10.51 -5.94 5.90
N ALA A 152 11.51 -5.30 6.52
CA ALA A 152 12.90 -5.75 6.52
C ALA A 152 13.07 -7.10 7.25
N ALA A 153 12.45 -7.26 8.42
CA ALA A 153 12.52 -8.49 9.19
C ALA A 153 11.90 -9.67 8.43
N ILE A 154 10.71 -9.49 7.86
CA ILE A 154 10.04 -10.54 7.08
C ILE A 154 10.88 -10.91 5.86
N SER A 155 11.28 -9.93 5.05
CA SER A 155 12.03 -10.21 3.82
C SER A 155 13.41 -10.80 4.09
N TYR A 156 14.07 -10.39 5.18
CA TYR A 156 15.32 -10.98 5.66
C TYR A 156 15.11 -12.46 5.97
N VAL A 157 14.09 -12.81 6.75
CA VAL A 157 13.79 -14.20 7.14
C VAL A 157 13.44 -15.04 5.90
N VAL A 158 12.57 -14.54 5.03
CA VAL A 158 12.18 -15.23 3.79
C VAL A 158 13.40 -15.48 2.91
N PHE A 159 14.19 -14.44 2.65
CA PHE A 159 15.35 -14.58 1.78
C PHE A 159 16.45 -15.43 2.43
N TRP A 160 16.65 -15.32 3.74
CA TRP A 160 17.55 -16.21 4.48
C TRP A 160 17.15 -17.67 4.34
N GLN A 161 15.86 -18.00 4.46
CA GLN A 161 15.36 -19.36 4.24
C GLN A 161 15.58 -19.83 2.80
N ILE A 162 15.27 -19.00 1.80
CA ILE A 162 15.52 -19.31 0.38
C ILE A 162 17.01 -19.59 0.16
N ARG A 163 17.89 -18.74 0.69
CA ARG A 163 19.34 -18.95 0.59
C ARG A 163 19.77 -20.24 1.28
N ARG A 164 19.32 -20.48 2.52
CA ARG A 164 19.79 -21.58 3.37
C ARG A 164 19.31 -22.94 2.88
N TYR A 165 18.08 -23.02 2.41
CA TYR A 165 17.41 -24.29 2.10
C TYR A 165 17.25 -24.57 0.60
N ILE A 166 17.46 -23.58 -0.27
CA ILE A 166 17.36 -23.76 -1.73
C ILE A 166 18.71 -23.47 -2.39
N LEU A 167 19.24 -22.25 -2.22
CA LEU A 167 20.41 -21.80 -3.00
C LEU A 167 21.76 -22.34 -2.50
N PHE A 168 21.86 -22.69 -1.21
CA PHE A 168 23.07 -23.28 -0.62
C PHE A 168 22.91 -24.77 -0.30
N GLU A 169 21.86 -25.40 -0.80
CA GLU A 169 21.70 -26.85 -0.70
C GLU A 169 22.76 -27.52 -1.57
N LYS A 170 23.61 -28.38 -0.98
CA LYS A 170 24.76 -29.01 -1.66
C LYS A 170 24.37 -30.14 -2.61
N GLY A 171 23.12 -30.61 -2.54
CA GLY A 171 22.60 -31.68 -3.36
C GLY A 171 21.99 -31.16 -4.67
N ASP A 172 20.67 -31.11 -4.71
CA ASP A 172 19.91 -30.68 -5.88
C ASP A 172 19.03 -29.47 -5.53
N MET A 173 19.44 -28.30 -6.03
CA MET A 173 18.71 -27.04 -5.81
C MET A 173 17.29 -27.10 -6.36
N LEU A 174 17.06 -27.87 -7.43
CA LEU A 174 15.76 -28.01 -8.07
C LEU A 174 14.81 -28.83 -7.19
N MET A 175 15.28 -29.93 -6.61
CA MET A 175 14.49 -30.70 -5.64
C MET A 175 14.16 -29.87 -4.40
N ALA A 176 15.12 -29.09 -3.91
CA ALA A 176 14.90 -28.19 -2.79
C ALA A 176 13.85 -27.11 -3.12
N ALA A 177 13.93 -26.51 -4.30
CA ALA A 177 12.94 -25.54 -4.77
C ALA A 177 11.54 -26.16 -4.97
N ARG A 178 11.46 -27.39 -5.48
CA ARG A 178 10.20 -28.15 -5.57
C ARG A 178 9.61 -28.52 -4.21
N LYS A 179 10.43 -28.59 -3.16
CA LYS A 179 9.98 -28.85 -1.78
C LYS A 179 9.50 -27.57 -1.09
N TRP A 180 10.30 -26.51 -1.14
CA TRP A 180 10.08 -25.28 -0.38
C TRP A 180 9.29 -24.21 -1.15
N GLY A 181 9.37 -24.17 -2.48
CA GLY A 181 8.59 -23.25 -3.32
C GLY A 181 7.08 -23.34 -3.07
N PRO A 182 6.46 -24.54 -3.10
CA PRO A 182 5.03 -24.71 -2.81
C PRO A 182 4.60 -24.17 -1.46
N PHE A 183 5.45 -24.28 -0.43
CA PHE A 183 5.14 -23.75 0.91
C PHE A 183 4.97 -22.23 0.86
N TRP A 184 5.90 -21.52 0.23
CA TRP A 184 5.86 -20.07 0.09
C TRP A 184 4.69 -19.57 -0.77
N ILE A 185 4.38 -20.28 -1.86
CA ILE A 185 3.18 -20.00 -2.67
C ILE A 185 1.92 -20.15 -1.82
N SER A 186 1.81 -21.25 -1.09
CA SER A 186 0.64 -21.56 -0.27
C SER A 186 0.46 -20.54 0.84
N MET A 187 1.55 -20.12 1.49
CA MET A 187 1.48 -19.09 2.52
C MET A 187 0.98 -17.75 1.95
N THR A 188 1.44 -17.37 0.75
CA THR A 188 0.95 -16.17 0.06
C THR A 188 -0.56 -16.25 -0.22
N VAL A 189 -1.02 -17.36 -0.80
CA VAL A 189 -2.44 -17.57 -1.13
C VAL A 189 -3.31 -17.54 0.12
N VAL A 190 -2.88 -18.21 1.20
CA VAL A 190 -3.62 -18.24 2.46
C VAL A 190 -3.70 -16.87 3.11
N LEU A 191 -2.61 -16.10 3.13
CA LEU A 191 -2.62 -14.75 3.71
C LEU A 191 -3.59 -13.81 2.98
N VAL A 192 -3.59 -13.85 1.65
CA VAL A 192 -4.56 -13.09 0.83
C VAL A 192 -5.97 -13.54 1.14
N PHE A 193 -6.25 -14.85 1.07
CA PHE A 193 -7.57 -15.41 1.31
C PHE A 193 -8.10 -15.03 2.70
N LEU A 194 -7.28 -15.18 3.74
CA LEU A 194 -7.67 -14.80 5.11
C LEU A 194 -7.99 -13.31 5.20
N SER A 195 -7.23 -12.42 4.55
CA SER A 195 -7.55 -10.99 4.56
C SER A 195 -8.92 -10.69 3.94
N PHE A 196 -9.28 -11.33 2.82
CA PHE A 196 -10.63 -11.21 2.25
C PHE A 196 -11.70 -11.74 3.19
N VAL A 197 -11.49 -12.92 3.79
CA VAL A 197 -12.46 -13.51 4.71
C VAL A 197 -12.70 -12.58 5.91
N PHE A 198 -11.67 -12.06 6.55
CA PHE A 198 -11.84 -11.22 7.75
C PHE A 198 -12.37 -9.81 7.49
N LYS A 199 -12.10 -9.25 6.31
CA LYS A 199 -12.53 -7.88 5.97
C LYS A 199 -13.85 -7.79 5.24
N THR A 200 -14.24 -8.85 4.55
CA THR A 200 -15.56 -8.91 3.91
C THR A 200 -16.59 -9.46 4.89
N PRO A 201 -17.90 -9.21 4.67
CA PRO A 201 -18.96 -9.80 5.48
C PRO A 201 -18.91 -11.34 5.58
N MET A 202 -18.18 -12.00 4.68
CA MET A 202 -18.01 -13.45 4.66
C MET A 202 -17.45 -14.01 5.98
N GLY A 203 -16.41 -13.40 6.56
CA GLY A 203 -15.81 -13.92 7.81
C GLY A 203 -16.75 -13.83 9.00
N LYS A 204 -17.53 -12.74 9.07
CA LYS A 204 -18.59 -12.59 10.09
C LYS A 204 -19.69 -13.65 9.92
N ASN A 205 -20.11 -13.90 8.69
CA ASN A 205 -21.12 -14.94 8.38
C ASN A 205 -20.62 -16.36 8.66
N LEU A 206 -19.31 -16.60 8.53
CA LEU A 206 -18.67 -17.88 8.84
C LEU A 206 -18.38 -18.06 10.33
N GLY A 207 -18.68 -17.08 11.19
CA GLY A 207 -18.42 -17.15 12.64
C GLY A 207 -16.94 -17.27 13.00
N LEU A 208 -16.04 -16.86 12.12
CA LEU A 208 -14.59 -17.02 12.32
C LEU A 208 -14.10 -16.00 13.35
N THR A 209 -13.75 -16.51 14.53
CA THR A 209 -13.09 -15.74 15.60
C THR A 209 -11.57 -15.84 15.52
N TRP A 210 -10.85 -14.93 16.18
CA TRP A 210 -9.38 -15.02 16.29
C TRP A 210 -8.90 -16.37 16.83
N GLY A 211 -9.65 -17.01 17.73
CA GLY A 211 -9.33 -18.35 18.24
C GLY A 211 -9.43 -19.45 17.18
N SER A 212 -10.41 -19.36 16.26
CA SER A 212 -10.55 -20.31 15.16
C SER A 212 -9.38 -20.26 14.17
N MET A 213 -8.67 -19.13 14.07
CA MET A 213 -7.52 -18.97 13.15
C MET A 213 -6.36 -19.92 13.49
N LEU A 214 -6.18 -20.27 14.76
CA LEU A 214 -5.13 -21.18 15.21
C LEU A 214 -5.21 -22.56 14.54
N TYR A 215 -6.42 -22.98 14.13
CA TYR A 215 -6.64 -24.26 13.48
C TYR A 215 -6.97 -24.11 11.99
N VAL A 216 -7.74 -23.07 11.62
CA VAL A 216 -8.14 -22.83 10.21
C VAL A 216 -6.96 -22.43 9.34
N ALA A 217 -6.06 -21.56 9.81
CA ALA A 217 -4.95 -21.10 8.98
C ALA A 217 -3.93 -22.23 8.68
N PRO A 218 -3.50 -23.06 9.64
CA PRO A 218 -2.66 -24.22 9.35
C PRO A 218 -3.33 -25.26 8.46
N ALA A 219 -4.64 -25.50 8.64
CA ALA A 219 -5.38 -26.45 7.80
C ALA A 219 -5.45 -25.97 6.34
N LEU A 220 -5.79 -24.70 6.12
CA LEU A 220 -5.79 -24.09 4.79
C LEU A 220 -4.40 -24.11 4.16
N LEU A 221 -3.35 -23.84 4.96
CA LEU A 221 -1.97 -23.91 4.50
C LEU A 221 -1.56 -25.33 4.08
N ALA A 222 -1.95 -26.35 4.84
CA ALA A 222 -1.69 -27.74 4.50
C ALA A 222 -2.37 -28.14 3.19
N VAL A 223 -3.66 -27.78 3.02
CA VAL A 223 -4.42 -28.05 1.80
C VAL A 223 -3.81 -27.32 0.60
N ALA A 224 -3.55 -26.02 0.72
CA ALA A 224 -2.91 -25.23 -0.32
C ALA A 224 -1.51 -25.79 -0.67
N TRP A 225 -0.75 -26.26 0.31
CA TRP A 225 0.58 -26.85 0.11
C TRP A 225 0.52 -28.15 -0.68
N VAL A 226 -0.44 -29.03 -0.41
CA VAL A 226 -0.63 -30.26 -1.18
C VAL A 226 -0.97 -29.93 -2.64
N ILE A 227 -1.89 -29.00 -2.87
CA ILE A 227 -2.32 -28.58 -4.21
C ILE A 227 -1.17 -27.95 -4.99
N THR A 228 -0.51 -26.94 -4.41
CA THR A 228 0.60 -26.22 -5.07
C THR A 228 1.79 -27.15 -5.32
N ARG A 229 2.07 -28.10 -4.42
CA ARG A 229 3.13 -29.09 -4.63
C ARG A 229 2.82 -30.00 -5.81
N ALA A 230 1.56 -30.41 -6.00
CA ALA A 230 1.15 -31.19 -7.15
C ALA A 230 1.28 -30.40 -8.46
N LEU A 231 0.93 -29.10 -8.45
CA LEU A 231 1.04 -28.21 -9.60
C LEU A 231 2.50 -27.92 -9.99
N VAL A 232 3.35 -27.56 -9.03
CA VAL A 232 4.77 -27.23 -9.28
C VAL A 232 5.52 -28.43 -9.86
N ARG A 233 5.20 -29.66 -9.43
CA ARG A 233 5.76 -30.89 -10.01
C ARG A 233 5.42 -31.10 -11.48
N ARG A 234 4.29 -30.57 -11.97
CA ARG A 234 3.89 -30.68 -13.38
C ARG A 234 4.50 -29.61 -14.27
N ILE A 235 4.88 -28.46 -13.70
CA ILE A 235 5.32 -27.27 -14.45
C ILE A 235 6.84 -27.26 -14.67
N ILE A 236 7.62 -27.86 -13.77
CA ILE A 236 9.09 -27.82 -13.84
C ILE A 236 9.62 -29.13 -14.47
N PRO A 237 10.07 -29.14 -15.74
CA PRO A 237 10.75 -30.29 -16.33
C PRO A 237 12.13 -30.54 -15.70
N ASP A 238 12.61 -31.79 -15.72
CA ASP A 238 13.87 -32.22 -15.07
C ASP A 238 15.17 -31.80 -15.81
N VAL A 239 15.06 -31.17 -16.98
CA VAL A 239 16.17 -31.08 -17.96
C VAL A 239 16.87 -29.70 -17.99
N ALA A 240 16.49 -28.75 -17.13
CA ALA A 240 17.10 -27.41 -17.10
C ALA A 240 18.26 -27.32 -16.11
N GLU A 241 19.27 -26.48 -16.39
CA GLU A 241 20.35 -26.19 -15.44
C GLU A 241 19.77 -25.72 -14.10
N GLN A 242 20.23 -26.31 -13.01
CA GLN A 242 19.60 -26.16 -11.69
C GLN A 242 19.40 -24.68 -11.26
N PRO A 243 20.38 -23.77 -11.40
CA PRO A 243 20.19 -22.36 -11.00
C PRO A 243 19.14 -21.63 -11.86
N GLU A 244 19.14 -21.86 -13.17
CA GLU A 244 18.17 -21.26 -14.10
C GLU A 244 16.76 -21.79 -13.87
N ALA A 245 16.64 -23.09 -13.59
CA ALA A 245 15.38 -23.73 -13.29
C ALA A 245 14.75 -23.21 -11.98
N VAL A 246 15.58 -22.97 -10.95
CA VAL A 246 15.14 -22.35 -9.69
C VAL A 246 14.68 -20.91 -9.94
N GLU A 247 15.46 -20.11 -10.65
CA GLU A 247 15.07 -18.74 -11.00
C GLU A 247 13.82 -18.70 -11.89
N GLY A 248 13.61 -19.68 -12.78
CA GLY A 248 12.39 -19.83 -13.58
C GLY A 248 11.14 -20.14 -12.74
N LEU A 249 11.27 -20.97 -11.71
CA LEU A 249 10.21 -21.19 -10.73
C LEU A 249 9.89 -19.88 -9.98
N PHE A 250 10.93 -19.23 -9.44
CA PHE A 250 10.77 -17.99 -8.68
C PHE A 250 10.25 -16.84 -9.55
N ARG A 251 10.53 -16.82 -10.85
CA ARG A 251 9.93 -15.89 -11.80
C ARG A 251 8.41 -16.00 -11.80
N SER A 252 7.88 -17.22 -11.85
CA SER A 252 6.43 -17.46 -11.81
C SER A 252 5.84 -17.12 -10.44
N MET A 253 6.53 -17.47 -9.36
CA MET A 253 6.11 -17.14 -7.99
C MET A 253 6.11 -15.64 -7.73
N GLN A 254 7.09 -14.92 -8.28
CA GLN A 254 7.23 -13.48 -8.11
C GLN A 254 6.04 -12.74 -8.72
N VAL A 255 5.54 -13.16 -9.88
CA VAL A 255 4.31 -12.57 -10.44
C VAL A 255 3.15 -12.70 -9.44
N GLY A 256 3.03 -13.84 -8.79
CA GLY A 256 2.04 -14.05 -7.73
C GLY A 256 2.23 -13.13 -6.51
N THR A 257 3.47 -12.90 -6.08
CA THR A 257 3.73 -11.95 -4.98
C THR A 257 3.55 -10.49 -5.40
N SER A 258 3.86 -10.11 -6.64
CA SER A 258 3.58 -8.76 -7.15
C SER A 258 2.07 -8.50 -7.20
N CYS A 259 1.27 -9.52 -7.57
CA CYS A 259 -0.18 -9.47 -7.43
C CYS A 259 -0.61 -9.25 -5.97
N TYR A 260 0.02 -9.94 -5.02
CA TYR A 260 -0.24 -9.77 -3.58
C TYR A 260 0.08 -8.35 -3.10
N VAL A 261 1.20 -7.76 -3.54
CA VAL A 261 1.53 -6.35 -3.23
C VAL A 261 0.45 -5.44 -3.81
N ALA A 262 0.03 -5.62 -5.07
CA ALA A 262 -0.98 -4.77 -5.72
C ALA A 262 -2.34 -4.77 -5.00
N ILE A 263 -2.82 -5.94 -4.53
CA ILE A 263 -4.04 -6.01 -3.72
C ILE A 263 -3.89 -5.26 -2.40
N SER A 264 -2.77 -5.51 -1.69
CA SER A 264 -2.49 -4.90 -0.39
C SER A 264 -2.34 -3.38 -0.50
N GLN A 265 -1.72 -2.93 -1.58
CA GLN A 265 -1.53 -1.53 -1.94
C GLN A 265 -2.88 -0.83 -2.17
N GLY A 266 -3.74 -1.38 -3.03
CA GLY A 266 -5.07 -0.82 -3.28
C GLY A 266 -5.90 -0.70 -2.00
N ALA A 267 -5.81 -1.69 -1.11
CA ALA A 267 -6.48 -1.70 0.19
C ALA A 267 -6.01 -0.57 1.12
N ASN A 268 -4.73 -0.23 1.10
CA ASN A 268 -4.17 0.83 1.95
C ASN A 268 -4.36 2.22 1.33
N ASP A 269 -3.99 2.36 0.05
CA ASP A 269 -3.77 3.68 -0.56
C ASP A 269 -5.08 4.37 -0.94
N VAL A 270 -6.16 3.62 -1.20
CA VAL A 270 -7.49 4.22 -1.47
C VAL A 270 -7.94 5.14 -0.33
N ALA A 271 -7.53 4.86 0.90
CA ALA A 271 -7.85 5.67 2.07
C ALA A 271 -7.26 7.08 1.99
N ASN A 272 -6.10 7.25 1.34
CA ASN A 272 -5.44 8.55 1.22
C ASN A 272 -6.22 9.51 0.32
N ALA A 273 -6.95 8.97 -0.67
CA ALA A 273 -7.82 9.75 -1.54
C ALA A 273 -9.25 9.85 -0.98
N ILE A 274 -9.83 8.72 -0.55
CA ILE A 274 -11.24 8.63 -0.19
C ILE A 274 -11.52 9.04 1.24
N GLY A 275 -10.53 9.01 2.15
CA GLY A 275 -10.70 9.43 3.55
C GLY A 275 -11.22 10.88 3.66
N PRO A 276 -10.53 11.87 3.04
CA PRO A 276 -11.00 13.25 3.01
C PRO A 276 -12.34 13.42 2.27
N VAL A 277 -12.55 12.71 1.16
CA VAL A 277 -13.82 12.78 0.41
C VAL A 277 -14.98 12.22 1.24
N ALA A 278 -14.76 11.14 1.97
CA ALA A 278 -15.74 10.55 2.87
C ALA A 278 -16.08 11.52 4.01
N ALA A 279 -15.09 12.23 4.57
CA ALA A 279 -15.34 13.26 5.57
C ALA A 279 -16.24 14.38 5.01
N ILE A 280 -15.93 14.88 3.81
CA ILE A 280 -16.72 15.93 3.13
C ILE A 280 -18.14 15.43 2.80
N TYR A 281 -18.27 14.19 2.32
CA TYR A 281 -19.56 13.56 2.04
C TYR A 281 -20.45 13.47 3.28
N LEU A 282 -19.88 13.07 4.42
CA LEU A 282 -20.63 12.96 5.67
C LEU A 282 -21.05 14.34 6.20
N ILE A 283 -20.19 15.35 6.09
CA ILE A 283 -20.53 16.74 6.44
C ILE A 283 -21.66 17.27 5.54
N ALA A 284 -21.58 17.02 4.23
CA ALA A 284 -22.57 17.51 3.27
C ALA A 284 -23.94 16.84 3.42
N ARG A 285 -23.99 15.56 3.85
CA ARG A 285 -25.23 14.79 3.94
C ARG A 285 -25.97 15.00 5.26
N ASP A 286 -25.29 14.79 6.38
CA ASP A 286 -25.97 14.63 7.67
C ASP A 286 -25.95 15.92 8.49
N GLN A 287 -25.15 16.92 8.10
CA GLN A 287 -24.90 18.17 8.85
C GLN A 287 -24.58 17.97 10.35
N ASN A 288 -24.31 16.72 10.74
CA ASN A 288 -24.05 16.24 12.07
C ASN A 288 -22.96 15.18 11.97
N MET A 289 -21.98 15.31 12.85
CA MET A 289 -20.76 14.51 12.84
C MET A 289 -20.89 13.19 13.60
N ALA A 290 -22.06 12.54 13.50
CA ALA A 290 -22.22 11.14 13.85
C ALA A 290 -21.57 10.27 12.75
N PHE A 291 -20.27 10.44 12.53
CA PHE A 291 -19.47 9.68 11.57
C PHE A 291 -19.25 8.20 12.03
N THR A 292 -20.23 7.59 12.68
CA THR A 292 -20.36 6.13 12.76
C THR A 292 -20.78 5.55 11.40
N ALA A 293 -21.23 6.40 10.47
CA ALA A 293 -21.58 6.04 9.11
C ALA A 293 -20.42 5.36 8.36
N GLU A 294 -20.72 4.22 7.77
CA GLU A 294 -19.78 3.49 6.93
C GLU A 294 -19.47 4.26 5.65
N VAL A 295 -18.22 4.22 5.22
CA VAL A 295 -17.81 4.83 3.94
C VAL A 295 -18.61 4.16 2.81
N PRO A 296 -19.39 4.92 2.02
CA PRO A 296 -20.15 4.37 0.91
C PRO A 296 -19.25 3.65 -0.09
N THR A 297 -19.67 2.45 -0.54
CA THR A 297 -18.89 1.63 -1.48
C THR A 297 -18.61 2.36 -2.80
N TRP A 298 -19.52 3.23 -3.26
CA TRP A 298 -19.32 3.99 -4.50
C TRP A 298 -18.09 4.93 -4.44
N LEU A 299 -17.75 5.45 -3.25
CA LEU A 299 -16.54 6.26 -3.07
C LEU A 299 -15.28 5.39 -3.20
N LEU A 300 -15.30 4.17 -2.65
CA LEU A 300 -14.20 3.22 -2.79
C LEU A 300 -14.05 2.75 -4.25
N VAL A 301 -15.15 2.55 -4.96
CA VAL A 301 -15.15 2.25 -6.41
C VAL A 301 -14.53 3.41 -7.19
N LEU A 302 -14.90 4.65 -6.88
CA LEU A 302 -14.32 5.83 -7.51
C LEU A 302 -12.81 5.94 -7.26
N GLY A 303 -12.37 5.72 -6.02
CA GLY A 303 -10.95 5.68 -5.68
C GLY A 303 -10.21 4.55 -6.40
N GLY A 304 -10.78 3.35 -6.43
CA GLY A 304 -10.22 2.21 -7.16
C GLY A 304 -10.09 2.48 -8.66
N LEU A 305 -11.11 3.09 -9.28
CA LEU A 305 -11.09 3.47 -10.70
C LEU A 305 -10.03 4.54 -10.98
N GLY A 306 -9.90 5.53 -10.09
CA GLY A 306 -8.84 6.54 -10.16
C GLY A 306 -7.46 5.89 -10.14
N ILE A 307 -7.20 5.01 -9.17
CA ILE A 307 -5.93 4.26 -9.07
C ILE A 307 -5.68 3.45 -10.35
N ALA A 308 -6.66 2.68 -10.82
CA ALA A 308 -6.52 1.88 -12.04
C ALA A 308 -6.23 2.74 -13.28
N LEU A 309 -6.87 3.90 -13.42
CA LEU A 309 -6.63 4.83 -14.53
C LEU A 309 -5.24 5.47 -14.45
N GLY A 310 -4.80 5.84 -13.24
CA GLY A 310 -3.44 6.35 -13.00
C GLY A 310 -2.36 5.36 -13.40
N ILE A 311 -2.56 4.09 -13.01
CA ILE A 311 -1.70 2.97 -13.41
C ILE A 311 -1.64 2.85 -14.95
N ALA A 312 -2.80 2.88 -15.60
CA ALA A 312 -2.94 2.71 -17.05
C ALA A 312 -2.28 3.84 -17.87
N THR A 313 -2.26 5.06 -17.33
CA THR A 313 -1.88 6.25 -18.09
C THR A 313 -0.45 6.72 -17.81
N LEU A 314 -0.04 6.82 -16.55
CA LEU A 314 1.28 7.36 -16.17
C LEU A 314 2.16 6.35 -15.41
N GLY A 315 1.55 5.28 -14.88
CA GLY A 315 2.26 4.26 -14.12
C GLY A 315 3.45 3.62 -14.84
N TYR A 316 3.38 3.52 -16.17
CA TYR A 316 4.47 2.95 -16.98
C TYR A 316 5.79 3.74 -16.85
N ARG A 317 5.74 5.07 -16.66
CA ARG A 317 6.94 5.94 -16.59
C ARG A 317 7.73 5.69 -15.30
N VAL A 318 7.02 5.67 -14.18
CA VAL A 318 7.64 5.47 -12.85
C VAL A 318 8.13 4.02 -12.73
N MET A 319 7.32 3.05 -13.18
CA MET A 319 7.68 1.64 -13.14
C MET A 319 8.90 1.30 -14.01
N ASP A 320 9.02 1.87 -15.22
CA ASP A 320 10.20 1.66 -16.06
C ASP A 320 11.46 2.29 -15.44
N THR A 321 11.33 3.48 -14.83
CA THR A 321 12.45 4.16 -14.15
C THR A 321 12.94 3.39 -12.93
N VAL A 322 12.02 2.97 -12.06
CA VAL A 322 12.32 2.20 -10.85
C VAL A 322 12.82 0.80 -11.22
N GLY A 323 12.16 0.13 -12.17
CA GLY A 323 12.54 -1.19 -12.68
C GLY A 323 13.96 -1.20 -13.26
N LYS A 324 14.32 -0.20 -14.09
CA LYS A 324 15.67 -0.05 -14.65
C LYS A 324 16.75 0.11 -13.57
N ARG A 325 16.47 0.89 -12.51
CA ARG A 325 17.37 1.06 -11.35
C ARG A 325 17.48 -0.21 -10.49
N ILE A 326 16.47 -1.07 -10.55
CA ILE A 326 16.33 -2.32 -9.79
C ILE A 326 16.81 -3.56 -10.56
N THR A 327 17.22 -3.44 -11.82
CA THR A 327 17.60 -4.57 -12.72
C THR A 327 18.64 -5.58 -12.19
N GLN A 328 19.31 -5.30 -11.07
CA GLN A 328 20.18 -6.26 -10.37
C GLN A 328 19.44 -7.21 -9.40
N LEU A 329 18.10 -7.13 -9.30
CA LEU A 329 17.28 -8.02 -8.48
C LEU A 329 16.95 -9.31 -9.26
N THR A 330 17.43 -10.45 -8.75
CA THR A 330 17.02 -11.79 -9.20
C THR A 330 15.58 -12.11 -8.74
N ASN A 331 14.90 -13.06 -9.37
CA ASN A 331 13.49 -13.34 -9.07
C ASN A 331 13.30 -13.85 -7.64
N THR A 332 14.26 -14.65 -7.14
CA THR A 332 14.30 -15.10 -5.74
C THR A 332 14.29 -13.94 -4.73
N ARG A 333 15.02 -12.86 -5.06
CA ARG A 333 15.08 -11.65 -4.22
C ARG A 333 13.81 -10.82 -4.39
N GLY A 334 13.34 -10.64 -5.62
CA GLY A 334 12.09 -9.94 -5.91
C GLY A 334 10.90 -10.55 -5.17
N PHE A 335 10.79 -11.88 -5.19
CA PHE A 335 9.80 -12.63 -4.41
C PHE A 335 9.87 -12.29 -2.90
N ALA A 336 11.06 -12.31 -2.30
CA ALA A 336 11.20 -12.04 -0.86
C ALA A 336 10.89 -10.57 -0.50
N VAL A 337 11.25 -9.62 -1.37
CA VAL A 337 10.90 -8.21 -1.21
C VAL A 337 9.38 -8.03 -1.27
N ASP A 338 8.74 -8.52 -2.33
CA ASP A 338 7.30 -8.39 -2.55
C ASP A 338 6.51 -9.04 -1.40
N PHE A 339 6.91 -10.25 -0.97
CA PHE A 339 6.25 -10.95 0.14
C PHE A 339 6.34 -10.17 1.45
N GLY A 340 7.51 -9.61 1.77
CA GLY A 340 7.71 -8.80 2.98
C GLY A 340 6.91 -7.50 2.95
N ALA A 341 6.91 -6.81 1.82
CA ALA A 341 6.20 -5.54 1.64
C ALA A 341 4.68 -5.76 1.70
N ALA A 342 4.15 -6.71 0.94
CA ALA A 342 2.72 -7.02 0.91
C ALA A 342 2.20 -7.46 2.28
N THR A 343 2.92 -8.35 2.98
CA THR A 343 2.50 -8.82 4.31
C THR A 343 2.47 -7.68 5.32
N THR A 344 3.46 -6.79 5.30
CA THR A 344 3.50 -5.60 6.15
C THR A 344 2.30 -4.68 5.89
N VAL A 345 2.06 -4.35 4.62
CA VAL A 345 0.98 -3.44 4.22
C VAL A 345 -0.39 -4.06 4.53
N LEU A 346 -0.58 -5.34 4.24
CA LEU A 346 -1.85 -6.02 4.48
C LEU A 346 -2.16 -6.13 5.96
N MET A 347 -1.17 -6.49 6.80
CA MET A 347 -1.34 -6.57 8.25
C MET A 347 -1.67 -5.19 8.84
N ALA A 348 -0.96 -4.15 8.45
CA ALA A 348 -1.28 -2.78 8.88
C ALA A 348 -2.68 -2.35 8.43
N SER A 349 -3.04 -2.66 7.19
CA SER A 349 -4.38 -2.39 6.65
C SER A 349 -5.45 -3.17 7.41
N ASN A 350 -5.16 -4.38 7.91
CA ASN A 350 -6.08 -5.18 8.73
C ASN A 350 -6.29 -4.57 10.12
N LEU A 351 -5.27 -3.91 10.65
CA LEU A 351 -5.35 -3.13 11.89
C LEU A 351 -5.95 -1.73 11.66
N GLY A 352 -6.32 -1.39 10.42
CA GLY A 352 -6.83 -0.05 10.08
C GLY A 352 -5.79 1.06 10.19
N MET A 353 -4.50 0.72 10.28
CA MET A 353 -3.42 1.69 10.41
C MET A 353 -2.96 2.15 9.02
N PRO A 354 -3.02 3.44 8.69
CA PRO A 354 -2.52 3.95 7.42
C PRO A 354 -0.99 3.90 7.40
N VAL A 355 -0.44 3.05 6.55
CA VAL A 355 1.01 2.91 6.38
C VAL A 355 1.48 3.43 5.04
N SER A 356 2.78 3.56 4.88
CA SER A 356 3.43 3.90 3.62
C SER A 356 3.88 2.62 2.91
N THR A 357 3.29 2.32 1.76
CA THR A 357 3.68 1.17 0.92
C THR A 357 5.13 1.29 0.45
N THR A 358 5.56 2.51 0.13
CA THR A 358 6.95 2.84 -0.21
C THR A 358 7.92 2.50 0.95
N HIS A 359 7.54 2.72 2.21
CA HIS A 359 8.40 2.37 3.36
C HIS A 359 8.51 0.87 3.53
N ALA A 360 7.38 0.16 3.44
CA ALA A 360 7.37 -1.29 3.52
C ALA A 360 8.25 -1.92 2.42
N ALA A 361 8.16 -1.42 1.18
CA ALA A 361 8.98 -1.86 0.06
C ALA A 361 10.48 -1.58 0.28
N VAL A 362 10.85 -0.35 0.65
CA VAL A 362 12.25 0.02 0.94
C VAL A 362 12.81 -0.81 2.10
N GLY A 363 12.04 -0.97 3.17
CA GLY A 363 12.40 -1.83 4.30
C GLY A 363 12.65 -3.26 3.86
N SER A 364 11.74 -3.83 3.05
CA SER A 364 11.92 -5.18 2.52
C SER A 364 13.15 -5.32 1.60
N ILE A 365 13.48 -4.32 0.79
CA ILE A 365 14.73 -4.31 0.01
C ILE A 365 15.95 -4.31 0.93
N VAL A 366 15.95 -3.50 1.99
CA VAL A 366 17.02 -3.47 2.98
C VAL A 366 17.17 -4.82 3.67
N GLY A 367 16.06 -5.48 4.06
CA GLY A 367 16.09 -6.81 4.68
C GLY A 367 16.75 -7.88 3.80
N VAL A 368 16.41 -7.90 2.50
CA VAL A 368 17.06 -8.80 1.53
C VAL A 368 18.54 -8.46 1.34
N GLY A 369 18.89 -7.16 1.35
CA GLY A 369 20.27 -6.69 1.33
C GLY A 369 21.08 -7.16 2.55
N LEU A 370 20.54 -6.97 3.76
CA LEU A 370 21.17 -7.41 5.01
C LEU A 370 21.36 -8.91 5.07
N ALA A 371 20.44 -9.69 4.51
CA ALA A 371 20.57 -11.14 4.41
C ALA A 371 21.74 -11.57 3.49
N ARG A 372 22.31 -10.67 2.66
CA ARG A 372 23.56 -10.88 1.90
C ARG A 372 24.81 -10.39 2.64
N GLY A 373 24.65 -9.64 3.71
CA GLY A 373 25.72 -8.99 4.48
C GLY A 373 25.55 -7.48 4.53
N PHE A 374 26.06 -6.84 5.59
CA PHE A 374 25.92 -5.40 5.82
C PHE A 374 26.43 -4.52 4.67
N GLY A 375 27.50 -4.94 3.98
CA GLY A 375 28.07 -4.20 2.85
C GLY A 375 27.21 -4.17 1.58
N ALA A 376 26.12 -4.96 1.52
CA ALA A 376 25.22 -4.96 0.37
C ALA A 376 24.16 -3.84 0.43
N VAL A 377 24.06 -3.11 1.54
CA VAL A 377 23.11 -2.01 1.73
C VAL A 377 23.84 -0.67 1.71
N ASP A 378 23.43 0.23 0.82
CA ASP A 378 23.92 1.60 0.82
C ASP A 378 23.14 2.46 1.83
N PHE A 379 23.69 2.60 3.03
CA PHE A 379 23.09 3.41 4.10
C PHE A 379 23.05 4.91 3.78
N ARG A 380 23.88 5.43 2.86
CA ARG A 380 23.81 6.84 2.45
C ARG A 380 22.56 7.09 1.61
N VAL A 381 22.23 6.17 0.72
CA VAL A 381 20.97 6.23 -0.05
C VAL A 381 19.78 6.07 0.88
N LEU A 382 19.83 5.12 1.82
CA LEU A 382 18.77 4.92 2.81
C LEU A 382 18.52 6.18 3.64
N PHE A 383 19.57 6.85 4.11
CA PHE A 383 19.45 8.10 4.87
C PHE A 383 18.80 9.21 4.04
N LYS A 384 19.15 9.35 2.75
CA LYS A 384 18.51 10.33 1.86
C LYS A 384 17.01 10.04 1.69
N ILE A 385 16.63 8.77 1.56
CA ILE A 385 15.22 8.37 1.46
C ILE A 385 14.45 8.76 2.73
N VAL A 386 15.00 8.45 3.91
CA VAL A 386 14.39 8.83 5.20
C VAL A 386 14.25 10.35 5.32
N LEU A 387 15.25 11.11 4.88
CA LEU A 387 15.18 12.57 4.87
C LEU A 387 14.03 13.09 3.99
N TYR A 388 13.82 12.52 2.80
CA TYR A 388 12.69 12.90 1.94
C TYR A 388 11.34 12.59 2.59
N TRP A 389 11.22 11.48 3.33
CA TRP A 389 10.01 11.14 4.06
C TRP A 389 9.69 12.15 5.16
N VAL A 390 10.71 12.53 5.96
CA VAL A 390 10.57 13.53 7.02
C VAL A 390 10.21 14.90 6.45
N LEU A 391 10.81 15.31 5.33
CA LEU A 391 10.54 16.60 4.69
C LEU A 391 9.17 16.65 3.98
N THR A 392 8.61 15.51 3.57
CA THR A 392 7.32 15.46 2.88
C THR A 392 6.18 15.99 3.76
N VAL A 393 6.18 15.66 5.05
CA VAL A 393 5.13 16.06 6.00
C VAL A 393 5.02 17.59 6.16
N PRO A 394 6.09 18.33 6.51
CA PRO A 394 6.02 19.78 6.67
C PRO A 394 5.76 20.50 5.35
N ILE A 395 6.30 20.01 4.22
CA ILE A 395 6.03 20.61 2.90
C ILE A 395 4.54 20.46 2.57
N ALA A 396 3.97 19.27 2.69
CA ALA A 396 2.56 19.03 2.42
C ALA A 396 1.63 19.77 3.42
N GLY A 397 2.05 19.91 4.67
CA GLY A 397 1.35 20.70 5.68
C GLY A 397 1.33 22.18 5.35
N PHE A 398 2.48 22.77 5.04
CA PHE A 398 2.59 24.18 4.67
C PHE A 398 1.81 24.52 3.40
N THR A 399 1.93 23.67 2.37
CA THR A 399 1.18 23.84 1.12
C THR A 399 -0.33 23.80 1.37
N CYS A 400 -0.78 22.92 2.26
CA CYS A 400 -2.18 22.86 2.68
C CYS A 400 -2.62 24.11 3.43
N ILE A 401 -1.78 24.66 4.32
CA ILE A 401 -2.08 25.91 5.04
C ILE A 401 -2.34 27.05 4.06
N VAL A 402 -1.48 27.20 3.04
CA VAL A 402 -1.64 28.24 2.01
C VAL A 402 -2.95 28.06 1.25
N ILE A 403 -3.21 26.84 0.74
CA ILE A 403 -4.45 26.54 -0.01
C ILE A 403 -5.68 26.77 0.86
N PHE A 404 -5.65 26.31 2.11
CA PHE A 404 -6.75 26.46 3.05
C PHE A 404 -7.08 27.92 3.34
N GLN A 405 -6.06 28.76 3.58
CA GLN A 405 -6.28 30.18 3.87
C GLN A 405 -6.84 30.94 2.66
N LEU A 406 -6.37 30.61 1.45
CA LEU A 406 -6.92 31.18 0.22
C LEU A 406 -8.39 30.78 0.01
N LEU A 407 -8.71 29.49 0.22
CA LEU A 407 -10.09 29.01 0.10
C LEU A 407 -10.99 29.59 1.19
N ARG A 408 -10.49 29.70 2.42
CA ARG A 408 -11.20 30.34 3.53
C ARG A 408 -11.55 31.77 3.16
N TRP A 409 -10.59 32.57 2.72
CA TRP A 409 -10.83 33.97 2.31
C TRP A 409 -11.83 34.09 1.15
N ALA A 410 -11.83 33.16 0.20
CA ALA A 410 -12.68 33.23 -0.98
C ALA A 410 -14.12 32.72 -0.75
N VAL A 411 -14.35 31.86 0.25
CA VAL A 411 -15.57 31.06 0.38
C VAL A 411 -16.28 31.24 1.73
N LEU A 412 -15.53 31.51 2.80
CA LEU A 412 -16.03 31.66 4.18
C LEU A 412 -15.95 33.12 4.61
#